data_AF-A0A1G6MXU5-F1
#
_entry.id   AF-A0A1G6MXU5-F1
#
_cell.length_a   1.000
_cell.length_b   1.000
_cell.length_c   1.000
_cell.angle_alpha   90.00
_cell.angle_beta   90.00
_cell.angle_gamma   90.00
#
_symmetry.space_group_name_H-M   'P 1'
#
loop_
_entity.id
_entity.type
_entity.pdbx_description
1 polymer ?
#
loop_
_entity_poly.entity_id
_entity_poly.type
_entity_poly.pdbx_seq_one_letter_code
_entity_poly.pdbx_strand_id
1 'polypeptide(L)'
;MKANYDVVIIGAGISGIDMACQLSMYHPNKRYIILERRQDLGGTWDLFKYPGIRSDSDMATFGFKFRPWKKSKVLAEATEIKDYLKETAEEYGVLEHIRYGTEVSQLDFDSQSSCWTISIKDVHTEQSEKFSVNLWCHVQVITTMTQVISQNLKVWKIIKAPLSIRNFGLKI
;
A
#
# COMPACT_ATOMS: atom_id res chain seq x y z
N MET A 1 9.67 -6.06 22.96
CA MET A 1 10.36 -6.35 21.69
C MET A 1 10.33 -5.08 20.84
N LYS A 2 11.42 -4.71 20.16
CA LYS A 2 11.43 -3.52 19.29
C LYS A 2 10.96 -3.95 17.89
N ALA A 3 9.92 -3.31 17.37
CA ALA A 3 9.44 -3.60 16.02
C ALA A 3 10.52 -3.32 14.95
N ASN A 4 10.52 -4.14 13.90
CA ASN A 4 11.44 -4.01 12.77
C ASN A 4 11.08 -2.79 11.91
N TYR A 5 9.80 -2.46 11.78
CA TYR A 5 9.36 -1.27 11.06
C TYR A 5 8.29 -0.54 11.87
N ASP A 6 8.14 0.75 11.60
CA ASP A 6 7.03 1.53 12.13
C ASP A 6 5.76 1.29 11.33
N VAL A 7 5.88 1.16 10.00
CA VAL A 7 4.76 1.02 9.07
C VAL A 7 5.03 -0.09 8.06
N VAL A 8 4.03 -0.93 7.77
CA VAL A 8 4.02 -1.82 6.60
C VAL A 8 2.90 -1.41 5.64
N ILE A 9 3.28 -1.25 4.37
CA ILE A 9 2.38 -1.01 3.24
C ILE A 9 2.29 -2.32 2.44
N ILE A 10 1.10 -2.75 2.08
CA ILE A 10 0.88 -3.97 1.28
C ILE A 10 0.42 -3.55 -0.12
N GLY A 11 1.25 -3.81 -1.12
CA GLY A 11 1.05 -3.48 -2.53
C GLY A 11 1.82 -2.24 -2.98
N ALA A 12 2.53 -2.36 -4.09
CA ALA A 12 3.25 -1.27 -4.77
C ALA A 12 2.46 -0.71 -5.96
N GLY A 13 1.14 -0.59 -5.80
CA GLY A 13 0.27 0.14 -6.74
C GLY A 13 0.24 1.64 -6.47
N ILE A 14 -0.57 2.39 -7.23
CA ILE A 14 -0.70 3.85 -7.09
C ILE A 14 -0.85 4.31 -5.63
N SER A 15 -1.64 3.58 -4.86
CA SER A 15 -1.97 3.94 -3.49
C SER A 15 -0.88 3.60 -2.46
N GLY A 16 -0.13 2.52 -2.71
CA GLY A 16 1.03 2.17 -1.89
C GLY A 16 2.17 3.15 -2.12
N ILE A 17 2.40 3.54 -3.38
CA ILE A 17 3.37 4.57 -3.74
C ILE A 17 2.97 5.93 -3.15
N ASP A 18 1.71 6.35 -3.25
CA ASP A 18 1.19 7.57 -2.62
C ASP A 18 1.51 7.61 -1.11
N MET A 19 1.10 6.55 -0.38
CA MET A 19 1.34 6.45 1.06
C MET A 19 2.83 6.54 1.40
N ALA A 20 3.70 5.84 0.67
CA ALA A 20 5.12 5.86 0.92
C ALA A 20 5.76 7.23 0.62
N CYS A 21 5.31 7.92 -0.43
CA CYS A 21 5.76 9.29 -0.70
C CYS A 21 5.33 10.23 0.44
N GLN A 22 4.10 10.10 0.92
CA GLN A 22 3.59 10.89 2.05
C GLN A 22 4.37 10.61 3.34
N LEU A 23 4.69 9.35 3.63
CA LEU A 23 5.56 8.98 4.76
C LEU A 23 6.96 9.58 4.60
N SER A 24 7.55 9.51 3.41
CA SER A 24 8.87 10.07 3.13
C SER A 24 8.91 11.59 3.30
N MET A 25 7.88 12.29 2.83
CA MET A 25 7.77 13.75 2.93
C MET A 25 7.51 14.25 4.35
N TYR A 26 6.55 13.65 5.06
CA TYR A 26 6.03 14.21 6.31
C TYR A 26 6.52 13.48 7.56
N HIS A 27 7.06 12.27 7.39
CA HIS A 27 7.51 11.40 8.49
C HIS A 27 8.86 10.73 8.19
N PRO A 28 9.93 11.48 7.81
CA PRO A 28 11.20 10.91 7.33
C PRO A 28 11.92 10.03 8.36
N ASN A 29 11.59 10.18 9.65
CA ASN A 29 12.16 9.36 10.73
C ASN A 29 11.45 8.02 10.93
N LYS A 30 10.34 7.76 10.21
CA LYS A 30 9.59 6.51 10.30
C LYS A 30 10.18 5.47 9.35
N ARG A 31 10.48 4.30 9.89
CA ARG A 31 10.91 3.16 9.08
C ARG A 31 9.69 2.48 8.48
N TYR A 32 9.64 2.35 7.17
CA TYR A 32 8.57 1.61 6.51
C TYR A 32 9.09 0.62 5.48
N ILE A 33 8.23 -0.32 5.13
CA ILE A 33 8.45 -1.30 4.06
C ILE A 33 7.17 -1.44 3.24
N ILE A 34 7.33 -1.53 1.92
CA ILE A 34 6.25 -1.92 0.99
C ILE A 34 6.47 -3.39 0.61
N LEU A 35 5.46 -4.22 0.77
CA LEU A 35 5.46 -5.61 0.34
C LEU A 35 4.63 -5.75 -0.92
N GLU A 36 5.24 -6.12 -2.04
CA GLU A 36 4.56 -6.37 -3.31
C GLU A 36 4.76 -7.82 -3.74
N ARG A 37 3.65 -8.47 -4.08
CA ARG A 37 3.67 -9.87 -4.51
C ARG A 37 4.30 -10.05 -5.89
N ARG A 38 4.12 -9.07 -6.78
CA ARG A 38 4.70 -9.08 -8.13
C ARG A 38 6.17 -8.72 -8.12
N GLN A 39 6.81 -8.91 -9.28
CA GLN A 39 8.22 -8.57 -9.52
C GLN A 39 8.43 -7.11 -9.95
N ASP A 40 7.36 -6.31 -9.97
CA ASP A 40 7.42 -4.92 -10.40
C ASP A 40 6.32 -4.11 -9.70
N LEU A 41 6.49 -2.78 -9.69
CA LEU A 41 5.49 -1.84 -9.19
C LEU A 41 4.40 -1.57 -10.23
N GLY A 42 3.32 -0.95 -9.80
CA GLY A 42 2.25 -0.45 -10.67
C GLY A 42 0.87 -1.03 -10.33
N GLY A 43 0.82 -2.13 -9.57
CA GLY A 43 -0.44 -2.75 -9.16
C GLY A 43 -1.29 -3.13 -10.37
N THR A 44 -2.47 -2.53 -10.50
CA THR A 44 -3.37 -2.69 -11.65
C THR A 44 -2.67 -2.48 -13.00
N TRP A 45 -1.77 -1.49 -13.07
CA TRP A 45 -1.08 -1.10 -14.30
C TRP A 45 0.07 -2.03 -14.70
N ASP A 46 0.56 -2.85 -13.77
CA ASP A 46 1.44 -3.97 -14.10
C ASP A 46 0.66 -5.26 -14.35
N LEU A 47 -0.48 -5.45 -13.70
CA LEU A 47 -1.29 -6.67 -13.82
C LEU A 47 -1.90 -6.85 -15.22
N PHE A 48 -2.52 -5.80 -15.76
CA PHE A 48 -3.21 -5.88 -17.05
C PHE A 48 -2.28 -5.46 -18.19
N LYS A 49 -2.10 -6.33 -19.19
CA LYS A 49 -1.14 -6.13 -20.32
C LYS A 49 -1.73 -6.30 -21.72
N TYR A 50 -3.05 -6.22 -21.88
CA TYR A 50 -3.68 -6.28 -23.20
C TYR A 50 -3.58 -4.94 -23.96
N PRO A 51 -3.62 -4.93 -25.31
CA PRO A 51 -3.52 -3.69 -26.09
C PRO A 51 -4.65 -2.69 -25.77
N GLY A 52 -4.29 -1.42 -25.65
CA GLY A 52 -5.26 -0.32 -25.50
C GLY A 52 -5.72 -0.03 -24.06
N ILE A 53 -5.10 -0.63 -23.03
CA ILE A 53 -5.39 -0.28 -21.64
C ILE A 53 -5.01 1.17 -21.36
N ARG A 54 -5.96 1.91 -20.81
CA ARG A 54 -5.82 3.30 -20.40
C ARG A 54 -6.68 3.60 -19.19
N SER A 55 -6.39 4.70 -18.51
CA SER A 55 -7.29 5.28 -17.53
C SER A 55 -8.58 5.77 -18.20
N ASP A 56 -9.70 5.56 -17.53
CA ASP A 56 -11.00 6.18 -17.85
C ASP A 56 -11.12 7.60 -17.29
N SER A 57 -10.28 7.91 -16.29
CA SER A 57 -10.18 9.20 -15.61
C SER A 57 -9.03 10.03 -16.18
N ASP A 58 -9.18 11.35 -16.16
CA ASP A 58 -8.10 12.24 -16.55
C ASP A 58 -6.94 12.18 -15.54
N MET A 59 -5.71 12.38 -16.03
CA MET A 59 -4.53 12.32 -15.16
C MET A 59 -4.40 13.52 -14.21
N ALA A 60 -5.16 14.60 -14.41
CA ALA A 60 -5.16 15.73 -13.47
C ALA A 60 -5.93 15.39 -12.18
N THR A 61 -6.93 14.50 -12.27
CA THR A 61 -7.70 14.00 -11.13
C THR A 61 -7.15 12.68 -10.59
N PHE A 62 -6.63 11.81 -11.46
CA PHE A 62 -6.08 10.50 -11.09
C PHE A 62 -4.64 10.58 -10.55
N GLY A 63 -3.85 11.55 -11.02
CA GLY A 63 -2.45 11.73 -10.60
C GLY A 63 -2.30 12.22 -9.15
N PHE A 64 -1.07 12.23 -8.67
CA PHE A 64 -0.75 12.69 -7.32
C PHE A 64 -0.74 14.21 -7.28
N LYS A 65 -1.40 14.80 -6.28
CA LYS A 65 -1.42 16.27 -6.10
C LYS A 65 -0.01 16.85 -5.91
N PHE A 66 0.85 16.15 -5.19
CA PHE A 66 2.24 16.56 -4.97
C PHE A 66 3.16 16.29 -6.17
N ARG A 67 2.74 15.42 -7.09
CA ARG A 67 3.47 15.12 -8.32
C ARG A 67 2.57 15.25 -9.55
N PRO A 68 2.23 16.48 -9.97
CA PRO A 68 1.29 16.67 -11.07
C PRO A 68 1.74 15.96 -12.36
N TRP A 69 0.78 15.44 -13.10
CA TRP A 69 0.99 14.87 -14.42
C TRP A 69 1.42 15.96 -15.41
N LYS A 70 2.54 15.75 -16.10
CA LYS A 70 3.15 16.76 -17.00
C LYS A 70 3.00 16.45 -18.49
N LYS A 71 2.55 15.24 -18.86
CA LYS A 71 2.40 14.87 -20.27
C LYS A 71 1.13 15.53 -20.84
N SER A 72 1.15 15.87 -22.12
CA SER A 72 0.04 16.53 -22.81
C SER A 72 -1.20 15.62 -22.94
N LYS A 73 -1.01 14.31 -22.91
CA LYS A 73 -2.09 13.33 -22.99
C LYS A 73 -2.89 13.31 -21.69
N VAL A 74 -4.19 13.60 -21.80
CA VAL A 74 -5.13 13.67 -20.67
C VAL A 74 -5.50 12.29 -20.14
N LEU A 75 -5.74 11.34 -21.06
CA LEU A 75 -6.08 9.95 -20.74
C LEU A 75 -4.86 9.06 -21.00
N ALA A 76 -4.12 8.74 -19.94
CA ALA A 76 -2.87 8.01 -20.05
C ALA A 76 -3.09 6.50 -20.26
N GLU A 77 -2.20 5.89 -21.04
CA GLU A 77 -2.10 4.44 -21.18
C GLU A 77 -1.44 3.79 -19.96
N ALA A 78 -1.65 2.49 -19.80
CA ALA A 78 -1.12 1.73 -18.66
C ALA A 78 0.40 1.88 -18.48
N THR A 79 1.16 1.85 -19.58
CA THR A 79 2.61 2.03 -19.59
C THR A 79 2.98 3.43 -19.08
N GLU A 80 2.30 4.47 -19.56
CA GLU A 80 2.57 5.84 -19.15
C GLU A 80 2.25 6.07 -17.67
N ILE A 81 1.21 5.42 -17.15
CA ILE A 81 0.86 5.47 -15.73
C ILE A 81 1.90 4.71 -14.89
N LYS A 82 2.31 3.52 -15.34
CA LYS A 82 3.35 2.73 -14.66
C LYS A 82 4.68 3.48 -14.61
N ASP A 83 5.09 4.11 -15.71
CA ASP A 83 6.28 4.95 -15.77
C ASP A 83 6.18 6.12 -14.79
N TYR A 84 5.03 6.79 -14.76
CA TYR A 84 4.79 7.88 -13.81
C TYR A 84 4.85 7.44 -12.34
N LEU A 85 4.32 6.26 -12.01
CA LEU A 85 4.43 5.69 -10.67
C LEU A 85 5.88 5.37 -10.32
N LYS A 86 6.65 4.83 -11.27
CA LYS A 86 8.06 4.51 -11.10
C LYS A 86 8.91 5.78 -10.91
N GLU A 87 8.75 6.76 -11.80
CA GLU A 87 9.42 8.06 -11.71
C GLU A 87 9.11 8.75 -10.38
N THR A 88 7.85 8.71 -9.94
CA THR A 88 7.48 9.25 -8.62
C THR A 88 8.16 8.49 -7.50
N ALA A 89 8.13 7.16 -7.52
CA ALA A 89 8.75 6.35 -6.48
C ALA A 89 10.28 6.55 -6.44
N GLU A 90 10.94 6.76 -7.57
CA GLU A 90 12.35 7.13 -7.66
C GLU A 90 12.63 8.51 -7.04
N GLU A 91 11.84 9.52 -7.41
CA GLU A 91 12.02 10.90 -6.96
C GLU A 91 11.89 11.06 -5.44
N TYR A 92 11.01 10.27 -4.82
CA TYR A 92 10.79 10.29 -3.37
C TYR A 92 11.59 9.21 -2.62
N GLY A 93 12.52 8.51 -3.28
CA GLY A 93 13.36 7.48 -2.65
C GLY A 93 12.57 6.25 -2.18
N VAL A 94 11.37 6.02 -2.71
CA VAL A 94 10.49 4.93 -2.28
C VAL A 94 10.95 3.56 -2.78
N LEU A 95 11.64 3.48 -3.92
CA LEU A 95 12.02 2.20 -4.53
C LEU A 95 12.82 1.29 -3.59
N GLU A 96 13.73 1.84 -2.79
CA GLU A 96 14.57 1.06 -1.86
C GLU A 96 13.78 0.45 -0.69
N HIS A 97 12.54 0.90 -0.49
CA HIS A 97 11.64 0.37 0.53
C HIS A 97 10.68 -0.70 0.00
N ILE A 98 10.73 -1.02 -1.30
CA ILE A 98 9.86 -2.04 -1.90
C ILE A 98 10.54 -3.40 -1.90
N ARG A 99 9.89 -4.37 -1.26
CA ARG A 99 10.25 -5.78 -1.35
C ARG A 99 9.28 -6.48 -2.31
N TYR A 100 9.76 -6.73 -3.51
CA TYR A 100 9.05 -7.47 -4.56
C TYR A 100 9.02 -8.98 -4.26
N GLY A 101 8.21 -9.70 -5.04
CA GLY A 101 8.10 -11.15 -4.93
C GLY A 101 7.66 -11.63 -3.56
N THR A 102 6.96 -10.79 -2.78
CA THR A 102 6.67 -11.05 -1.38
C THR A 102 5.15 -11.02 -1.15
N GLU A 103 4.60 -12.17 -0.79
CA GLU A 103 3.20 -12.33 -0.43
C GLU A 103 3.03 -12.25 1.09
N VAL A 104 2.08 -11.44 1.57
CA VAL A 104 1.68 -11.46 2.98
C VAL A 104 0.70 -12.61 3.19
N SER A 105 1.08 -13.57 4.04
CA SER A 105 0.28 -14.77 4.33
C SER A 105 -0.54 -14.65 5.61
N GLN A 106 -0.06 -13.88 6.59
CA GLN A 106 -0.74 -13.72 7.88
C GLN A 106 -0.41 -12.37 8.55
N LEU A 107 -1.39 -11.83 9.28
CA LEU A 107 -1.29 -10.62 10.08
C LEU A 107 -1.84 -10.90 11.48
N ASP A 108 -0.97 -10.88 12.49
CA ASP A 108 -1.34 -11.20 13.87
C ASP A 108 -1.07 -9.99 14.77
N PHE A 109 -2.13 -9.41 15.34
CA PHE A 109 -1.97 -8.32 16.32
C PHE A 109 -1.79 -8.88 17.73
N ASP A 110 -0.73 -8.45 18.41
CA ASP A 110 -0.53 -8.67 19.83
C ASP A 110 -0.93 -7.42 20.61
N SER A 111 -2.01 -7.54 21.39
CA SER A 111 -2.52 -6.44 22.21
C SER A 111 -1.62 -6.08 23.38
N GLN A 112 -0.78 -7.00 23.87
CA GLN A 112 0.12 -6.73 24.99
C GLN A 112 1.28 -5.83 24.55
N SER A 113 1.88 -6.14 23.40
CA SER A 113 2.96 -5.33 22.83
C SER A 113 2.48 -4.21 21.90
N SER A 114 1.18 -4.15 21.61
CA SER A 114 0.59 -3.22 20.62
C SER A 114 1.32 -3.28 19.27
N CYS A 115 1.76 -4.47 18.87
CA CYS A 115 2.51 -4.70 17.64
C CYS A 115 1.79 -5.73 16.76
N TRP A 116 1.95 -5.55 15.46
CA TRP A 116 1.59 -6.56 14.47
C TRP A 116 2.79 -7.47 14.20
N THR A 117 2.55 -8.77 14.09
CA THR A 117 3.47 -9.74 13.50
C THR A 117 2.99 -10.06 12.10
N ILE A 118 3.86 -9.86 11.12
CA ILE A 118 3.57 -10.08 9.70
C ILE A 118 4.27 -11.37 9.31
N SER A 119 3.53 -12.32 8.77
CA SER A 119 4.10 -13.47 8.09
C SER A 119 4.09 -13.22 6.60
N ILE A 120 5.25 -13.38 5.97
CA ILE A 120 5.44 -13.22 4.54
C ILE A 120 5.98 -14.50 3.92
N LYS A 121 5.74 -14.68 2.64
CA LYS A 121 6.23 -15.78 1.81
C LYS A 121 6.86 -15.19 0.55
N ASP A 122 8.06 -15.64 0.23
CA ASP A 122 8.67 -15.39 -1.08
C ASP A 122 7.92 -16.21 -2.15
N VAL A 123 7.47 -15.55 -3.21
CA VAL A 123 6.59 -16.16 -4.23
C VAL A 123 7.30 -17.20 -5.10
N HIS A 124 8.63 -17.20 -5.14
CA HIS A 124 9.41 -18.12 -5.98
C HIS A 124 9.98 -19.29 -5.19
N THR A 125 10.54 -19.00 -4.02
CA THR A 125 11.23 -19.99 -3.18
C THR A 125 10.31 -20.62 -2.14
N GLU A 126 9.12 -20.05 -1.94
CA GLU A 126 8.17 -20.43 -0.90
C GLU A 126 8.68 -20.27 0.55
N GLN A 127 9.86 -19.66 0.71
CA GLN A 127 10.45 -19.41 2.02
C GLN A 127 9.58 -18.42 2.79
N SER A 128 9.34 -18.73 4.06
CA SER A 128 8.53 -17.91 4.95
C SER A 128 9.39 -17.16 5.96
N GLU A 129 9.07 -15.89 6.18
CA GLU A 129 9.73 -15.02 7.15
C GLU A 129 8.68 -14.31 7.99
N LYS A 130 9.05 -13.94 9.23
CA LYS A 130 8.20 -13.13 10.11
C LYS A 130 8.95 -11.93 10.64
N PHE A 131 8.27 -10.80 10.74
CA PHE A 131 8.80 -9.61 11.40
C PHE A 131 7.68 -8.81 12.09
N SER A 132 8.07 -7.94 13.02
CA SER A 132 7.12 -7.14 13.80
C SER A 132 7.04 -5.69 13.32
N VAL A 133 5.87 -5.08 13.43
CA VAL A 133 5.56 -3.69 13.03
C VAL A 133 4.69 -2.99 14.07
N ASN A 134 4.96 -1.71 14.30
CA ASN A 134 4.18 -0.90 15.25
C ASN A 134 2.79 -0.58 14.70
N LEU A 135 2.71 -0.13 13.44
CA LEU A 135 1.48 0.29 12.79
C LEU A 135 1.31 -0.45 11.47
N TRP A 136 0.04 -0.71 11.15
CA TRP A 136 -0.37 -1.21 9.85
C TRP A 136 -1.20 -0.14 9.14
N CYS A 137 -0.81 0.22 7.90
CA CYS A 137 -1.66 0.99 7.02
C CYS A 137 -2.21 0.07 5.92
N HIS A 138 -3.50 -0.25 6.01
CA HIS A 138 -4.21 -0.95 4.95
C HIS A 138 -4.54 0.04 3.84
N VAL A 139 -3.95 -0.16 2.65
CA VAL A 139 -4.33 0.60 1.45
C VAL A 139 -4.74 -0.37 0.35
N GLN A 140 -5.91 -0.98 0.50
CA GLN A 140 -6.62 -1.54 -0.64
C GLN A 140 -7.25 -0.39 -1.42
N VAL A 141 -6.61 0.02 -2.51
CA VAL A 141 -7.37 0.70 -3.56
C VAL A 141 -8.05 -0.38 -4.40
N ILE A 142 -9.29 -0.68 -4.00
CA ILE A 142 -10.27 -1.35 -4.85
C ILE A 142 -10.63 -0.34 -5.95
N THR A 143 -9.93 -0.37 -7.07
CA THR A 143 -10.51 0.11 -8.33
C THR A 143 -11.42 -1.00 -8.83
N THR A 144 -12.72 -0.76 -8.81
CA THR A 144 -13.82 -1.64 -9.23
C THR A 144 -13.55 -2.36 -10.55
N MET A 145 -13.44 -3.70 -10.52
CA MET A 145 -14.41 -4.64 -11.13
C MET A 145 -13.96 -6.09 -10.91
N THR A 146 -14.78 -6.81 -10.14
CA THR A 146 -14.86 -8.27 -10.02
C THR A 146 -13.69 -9.01 -9.36
N GLN A 147 -13.80 -9.22 -8.04
CA GLN A 147 -13.45 -10.53 -7.50
C GLN A 147 -14.69 -11.11 -6.83
N VAL A 148 -15.22 -12.14 -7.50
CA VAL A 148 -16.30 -13.00 -7.03
C VAL A 148 -15.94 -13.56 -5.65
N ILE A 149 -16.98 -13.60 -4.83
CA ILE A 149 -17.05 -14.12 -3.46
C ILE A 149 -16.43 -15.53 -3.32
N SER A 150 -15.51 -15.66 -2.38
CA SER A 150 -15.36 -16.69 -1.32
C SER A 150 -13.86 -16.88 -1.07
N GLN A 151 -13.32 -16.75 0.15
CA GLN A 151 -13.75 -17.42 1.37
C GLN A 151 -13.41 -16.62 2.64
N ASN A 152 -14.20 -16.89 3.69
CA ASN A 152 -13.92 -16.66 5.11
C ASN A 152 -14.01 -15.22 5.65
N LEU A 153 -15.26 -14.80 5.83
CA LEU A 153 -15.72 -13.79 6.78
C LEU A 153 -15.31 -14.15 8.23
N LYS A 154 -14.05 -13.93 8.60
CA LYS A 154 -13.61 -13.89 10.02
C LYS A 154 -12.71 -12.70 10.36
N VAL A 155 -12.30 -11.88 9.39
CA VAL A 155 -11.41 -10.72 9.62
C VAL A 155 -12.18 -9.43 9.96
N TRP A 156 -13.50 -9.39 9.78
CA TRP A 156 -14.31 -8.17 9.94
C TRP A 156 -14.59 -7.71 11.38
N LYS A 157 -14.02 -8.36 12.40
CA LYS A 157 -14.23 -7.96 13.82
C LYS A 157 -13.07 -7.18 14.45
N ILE A 158 -11.95 -6.97 13.77
CA ILE A 158 -10.75 -6.36 14.38
C ILE A 158 -10.49 -4.96 13.80
N ILE A 159 -11.46 -4.04 13.94
CA ILE A 159 -11.20 -2.60 13.80
C ILE A 159 -11.99 -1.84 14.87
N LYS A 160 -11.56 -2.01 16.13
CA LYS A 160 -11.65 -1.00 17.19
C LYS A 160 -10.46 -1.20 18.13
N ALA A 161 -9.32 -0.60 17.80
CA ALA A 161 -8.43 -0.18 18.87
C ALA A 161 -9.22 0.86 19.72
N PRO A 162 -9.24 0.76 21.06
CA PRO A 162 -10.05 1.65 21.88
C PRO A 162 -9.44 3.06 21.86
N LEU A 163 -9.99 3.93 21.02
CA LEU A 163 -9.95 5.37 21.25
C LEU A 163 -10.76 5.65 22.52
N SER A 164 -10.06 5.89 23.62
CA SER A 164 -10.59 6.54 24.81
C SER A 164 -11.07 7.93 24.43
N ILE A 165 -12.33 8.05 23.99
CA ILE A 165 -13.05 9.32 23.97
C ILE A 165 -13.40 9.62 25.43
N ARG A 166 -12.58 10.45 26.09
CA ARG A 166 -13.01 11.11 27.33
C ARG A 166 -14.09 12.11 26.95
N ASN A 167 -15.32 11.82 27.37
CA ASN A 167 -16.44 12.76 27.34
C ASN A 167 -16.04 14.05 28.07
N PHE A 168 -15.76 15.12 27.32
CA PHE A 168 -16.03 16.46 27.82
C PHE A 168 -17.47 16.78 27.44
N GLY A 169 -18.35 16.60 28.41
CA GLY A 169 -19.71 17.09 28.33
C GLY A 169 -19.70 18.61 28.29
N LEU A 170 -20.44 19.18 27.35
CA LEU A 170 -21.06 20.48 27.50
C LEU A 170 -22.41 20.43 26.78
N LYS A 171 -23.46 20.52 27.60
CA LYS A 171 -24.81 20.98 27.25
C LYS A 171 -24.63 22.28 26.43
N ILE A 172 -25.33 22.49 25.32
CA ILE A 172 -26.77 22.64 25.16
C ILE A 172 -27.14 22.31 23.71
#